data_AF-A0A1E1VZ52-F1
#
_entry.id   AF-A0A1E1VZ52-F1
#
_cell.length_a   1.000
_cell.length_b   1.000
_cell.length_c   1.000
_cell.angle_alpha   90.00
_cell.angle_beta   90.00
_cell.angle_gamma   90.00
#
_symmetry.space_group_name_H-M   'P 1'
#
loop_
_entity.id
_entity.type
_entity.pdbx_description
1 polymer ?
#
loop_
_entity_poly.entity_id
_entity_poly.type
_entity_poly.pdbx_seq_one_letter_code
_entity_poly.pdbx_strand_id
1 'polypeptide(L)'
;LCMNCLRQGHLASDCRMGPCRDCKKKHNSLLHNHLEVSNNNASLDAENESIVNFCNQNPGQILLSTALIEVSNPVTSQKVQVRALLDCGSQSSFISKTLKDKLALKSNPIDTLKVIGIGNNCSIKAVESCNPQINSLNSQFKIALS
;
A
#
# COMPACT_ATOMS: atom_id res chain seq x y z
N LEU A 1 9.96 -15.25 -5.69
CA LEU A 1 9.18 -14.32 -6.55
C LEU A 1 10.13 -13.80 -7.62
N CYS A 2 9.73 -13.85 -8.89
CA CYS A 2 10.57 -13.42 -10.01
C CYS A 2 10.38 -11.93 -10.31
N MET A 3 11.45 -11.13 -10.29
CA MET A 3 11.41 -9.69 -10.58
C MET A 3 11.12 -9.36 -12.05
N ASN A 4 11.25 -10.33 -12.96
CA ASN A 4 10.99 -10.12 -14.38
C ASN A 4 9.51 -10.28 -14.76
N CYS A 5 8.82 -11.27 -14.19
CA CYS A 5 7.43 -11.59 -14.52
C CYS A 5 6.45 -11.43 -13.36
N LEU A 6 6.94 -11.13 -12.15
CA LEU A 6 6.16 -11.00 -10.91
C LEU A 6 5.40 -12.28 -10.51
N ARG A 7 5.79 -13.45 -11.07
CA ARG A 7 5.24 -14.77 -10.71
C ARG A 7 6.17 -15.53 -9.78
N GLN A 8 5.63 -16.51 -9.06
CA GLN A 8 6.42 -17.41 -8.22
C GLN A 8 7.03 -18.57 -9.01
N GLY A 9 7.91 -19.34 -8.37
CA GLY A 9 8.43 -20.62 -8.88
C GLY A 9 9.73 -20.55 -9.67
N HIS A 10 10.37 -19.39 -9.81
CA HIS A 10 11.69 -19.25 -10.46
C HIS A 10 12.38 -17.92 -10.08
N LEU A 11 13.69 -17.84 -10.37
CA LEU A 11 14.50 -16.62 -10.28
C LEU A 11 14.40 -15.79 -11.56
N ALA A 12 14.75 -14.51 -11.50
CA ALA A 12 14.73 -13.63 -12.68
C ALA A 12 15.69 -14.10 -13.78
N SER A 13 16.80 -14.72 -13.42
CA SER A 13 17.76 -15.37 -14.33
C SER A 13 17.11 -16.44 -15.20
N ASP A 14 16.23 -17.24 -14.60
CA ASP A 14 15.61 -18.43 -15.24
C ASP A 14 14.25 -18.09 -15.86
N CYS A 15 13.91 -16.79 -15.91
CA CYS A 15 12.61 -16.34 -16.38
C CYS A 15 12.51 -16.40 -17.91
N ARG A 16 11.50 -17.13 -18.40
CA ARG A 16 11.17 -17.23 -19.84
C ARG A 16 10.64 -15.93 -20.44
N MET A 17 10.20 -14.97 -19.63
CA MET A 17 9.74 -13.68 -20.12
C MET A 17 10.91 -12.82 -20.61
N GLY A 18 10.63 -11.99 -21.61
CA GLY A 18 11.59 -11.03 -22.15
C GLY A 18 12.09 -10.05 -21.09
N PRO A 19 13.23 -9.39 -21.32
CA PRO A 19 13.75 -8.36 -20.43
C PRO A 19 12.91 -7.08 -20.51
N CYS A 20 13.23 -6.11 -19.65
CA CYS A 20 12.67 -4.77 -19.68
C CYS A 20 12.75 -4.15 -21.08
N ARG A 21 11.67 -3.50 -21.51
CA ARG A 21 11.59 -2.87 -22.83
C ARG A 21 12.53 -1.68 -22.96
N ASP A 22 12.84 -1.01 -21.86
CA ASP A 22 13.58 0.25 -21.82
C ASP A 22 15.09 0.03 -21.70
N CYS A 23 15.57 -0.68 -20.66
CA CYS A 23 17.01 -0.88 -20.44
C CYS A 23 17.53 -2.29 -20.77
N LYS A 24 16.67 -3.19 -21.26
CA LYS A 24 17.01 -4.58 -21.63
C LYS A 24 17.61 -5.45 -20.52
N LYS A 25 17.56 -5.02 -19.24
CA LYS A 25 17.92 -5.82 -18.06
C LYS A 25 16.79 -6.80 -17.68
N LYS A 26 17.09 -7.87 -16.93
CA LYS A 26 16.14 -8.92 -16.50
C LYS A 26 15.24 -8.47 -15.33
N HIS A 27 14.36 -7.51 -15.61
CA HIS A 27 13.29 -7.07 -14.72
C HIS A 27 12.03 -6.70 -15.50
N ASN A 28 10.89 -6.68 -14.82
CA ASN A 28 9.62 -6.29 -15.43
C ASN A 28 9.68 -4.81 -15.83
N SER A 29 9.20 -4.44 -17.02
CA SER A 29 9.25 -3.04 -17.48
C SER A 29 8.49 -2.08 -16.53
N LEU A 30 7.50 -2.57 -15.79
CA LEU A 30 6.81 -1.78 -14.74
C LEU A 30 7.71 -1.43 -13.54
N LEU A 31 8.83 -2.12 -13.38
CA LEU A 31 9.83 -1.90 -12.34
C LEU A 31 11.06 -1.15 -12.87
N HIS A 32 11.07 -0.74 -14.14
CA HIS A 32 12.22 -0.08 -14.73
C HIS A 32 12.48 1.28 -14.08
N ASN A 33 13.68 1.46 -13.53
CA ASN A 33 14.12 2.74 -13.02
C ASN A 33 14.82 3.54 -14.11
N HIS A 34 14.19 4.62 -14.58
CA HIS A 34 14.71 5.47 -15.65
C HIS A 34 15.87 6.38 -15.18
N LEU A 35 16.14 6.42 -13.87
CA LEU A 35 17.19 7.27 -13.27
C LEU A 35 18.61 6.73 -13.47
N GLU A 36 18.80 5.48 -13.92
CA GLU A 36 20.15 4.90 -14.10
C GLU A 36 20.85 5.26 -15.43
N VAL A 37 20.21 6.03 -16.33
CA VAL A 37 20.78 6.33 -17.66
C VAL A 37 21.52 7.67 -17.72
N SER A 38 21.40 8.54 -16.71
CA SER A 38 22.02 9.86 -16.75
C SER A 38 23.07 10.04 -15.64
N ASN A 39 24.26 9.49 -15.86
CA ASN A 39 25.48 10.07 -15.31
C ASN A 39 26.28 10.64 -16.47
N ASN A 40 25.98 11.89 -16.81
CA ASN A 40 26.94 12.94 -17.18
C ASN A 40 26.19 14.26 -17.40
N ASN A 41 26.47 15.24 -16.52
CA ASN A 41 26.24 16.69 -16.66
C ASN A 41 24.85 17.29 -16.32
N ALA A 42 24.80 17.91 -15.13
CA ALA A 42 24.34 19.27 -14.81
C ALA A 42 22.92 19.79 -15.18
N SER A 43 22.27 20.33 -14.13
CA SER A 43 21.43 21.55 -14.07
C SER A 43 19.90 21.47 -14.24
N LEU A 44 19.23 21.87 -13.13
CA LEU A 44 18.05 22.74 -12.96
C LEU A 44 16.67 22.38 -13.54
N ASP A 45 15.70 22.37 -12.61
CA ASP A 45 14.28 22.80 -12.65
C ASP A 45 13.37 22.41 -13.81
N ALA A 46 12.32 21.64 -13.50
CA ALA A 46 10.90 22.05 -13.57
C ALA A 46 9.96 20.83 -13.74
N GLU A 47 9.06 20.71 -12.76
CA GLU A 47 7.65 20.33 -12.85
C GLU A 47 7.19 19.37 -13.96
N ASN A 48 6.94 18.12 -13.57
CA ASN A 48 5.72 17.38 -13.91
C ASN A 48 5.63 16.14 -13.01
N GLU A 49 5.08 16.31 -11.81
CA GLU A 49 4.87 15.24 -10.85
C GLU A 49 3.77 14.29 -11.35
N SER A 50 4.16 13.25 -12.09
CA SER A 50 3.35 12.04 -12.19
C SER A 50 3.43 11.32 -10.85
N ILE A 51 2.37 11.43 -10.05
CA ILE A 51 2.21 10.75 -8.76
C ILE A 51 2.10 9.25 -9.01
N VAL A 52 3.23 8.54 -8.98
CA VAL A 52 3.26 7.06 -8.91
C VAL A 52 4.11 6.64 -7.72
N ASN A 53 3.49 5.89 -6.80
CA ASN A 53 4.08 5.42 -5.55
C ASN A 53 5.16 4.33 -5.80
N PHE A 54 6.34 4.67 -6.33
CA PHE A 54 7.58 3.88 -6.16
C PHE A 54 8.80 4.71 -5.70
N CYS A 55 9.47 4.32 -4.60
CA CYS A 55 10.50 5.12 -3.89
C CYS A 55 11.86 4.56 -4.18
N ASN A 56 12.78 5.48 -4.44
CA ASN A 56 14.20 5.29 -4.24
C ASN A 56 14.46 5.14 -2.73
N GLN A 57 15.26 4.15 -2.32
CA GLN A 57 15.52 3.87 -0.91
C GLN A 57 16.40 4.95 -0.27
N ASN A 58 15.79 6.06 0.15
CA ASN A 58 16.33 6.91 1.21
C ASN A 58 15.76 6.43 2.55
N PRO A 59 16.57 6.28 3.63
CA PRO A 59 16.13 5.75 4.93
C PRO A 59 15.13 6.64 5.71
N GLY A 60 14.47 7.60 5.06
CA GLY A 60 13.46 8.48 5.66
C GLY A 60 12.25 8.79 4.75
N GLN A 61 12.14 8.19 3.56
CA GLN A 61 11.10 8.56 2.60
C GLN A 61 9.94 7.57 2.66
N ILE A 62 8.77 8.04 3.12
CA ILE A 62 7.52 7.27 3.10
C ILE A 62 6.93 7.41 1.71
N LEU A 63 7.04 6.34 0.94
CA LEU A 63 6.60 6.30 -0.44
C LEU A 63 5.09 6.26 -0.64
N LEU A 64 4.43 5.57 0.28
CA LEU A 64 3.04 5.23 0.10
C LEU A 64 2.19 6.44 0.51
N SER A 65 1.19 6.74 -0.30
CA SER A 65 0.19 7.75 0.06
C SER A 65 -0.39 7.39 1.41
N THR A 66 -0.11 8.21 2.42
CA THR A 66 -0.57 7.98 3.78
C THR A 66 -1.15 9.26 4.34
N ALA A 67 -2.19 9.12 5.16
CA ALA A 67 -2.85 10.23 5.81
C ALA A 67 -2.81 10.02 7.33
N LEU A 68 -2.52 11.09 8.08
CA LEU A 68 -2.86 11.12 9.49
C LEU A 68 -4.35 11.35 9.62
N ILE A 69 -5.05 10.43 10.28
CA ILE A 69 -6.49 10.48 10.50
C ILE A 69 -6.80 10.23 11.97
N GLU A 70 -7.94 10.70 12.43
CA GLU A 70 -8.50 10.27 13.70
C GLU A 70 -9.50 9.14 13.44
N VAL A 71 -9.31 8.00 14.10
CA VAL A 71 -10.25 6.88 14.08
C VAL A 71 -10.93 6.82 15.43
N SER A 72 -12.24 6.62 15.41
CA SER A 72 -13.08 6.66 16.60
C SER A 72 -14.07 5.50 16.65
N ASN A 73 -14.34 5.04 17.87
CA ASN A 73 -15.43 4.11 18.13
C ASN A 73 -16.73 4.91 18.29
N PRO A 74 -17.73 4.74 17.42
CA PRO A 74 -18.97 5.53 17.46
C PRO A 74 -19.83 5.24 18.70
N VAL A 75 -19.62 4.10 19.38
CA VAL A 75 -20.39 3.70 20.57
C VAL A 75 -19.75 4.25 21.85
N THR A 76 -18.44 4.11 22.00
CA THR A 76 -17.73 4.54 23.22
C THR A 76 -17.17 5.95 23.12
N SER A 77 -17.21 6.57 21.94
CA SER A 77 -16.55 7.85 21.63
C SER A 77 -15.04 7.87 21.85
N GLN A 78 -14.40 6.71 22.03
CA GLN A 78 -12.95 6.61 22.14
C GLN A 78 -12.29 6.94 20.80
N LYS A 79 -11.18 7.70 20.83
CA LYS A 79 -10.50 8.24 19.66
C LYS A 79 -9.02 7.94 19.69
N VAL A 80 -8.44 7.63 18.53
CA VAL A 80 -6.99 7.41 18.35
C VAL A 80 -6.57 7.98 17.02
N GLN A 81 -5.50 8.79 17.02
CA GLN A 81 -4.86 9.24 15.79
C GLN A 81 -3.94 8.13 15.25
N VAL A 82 -4.07 7.84 13.95
CA VAL A 82 -3.29 6.80 13.27
C VAL A 82 -2.83 7.30 11.91
N ARG A 83 -1.81 6.62 11.35
CA ARG A 83 -1.40 6.78 9.95
C ARG A 83 -2.09 5.70 9.12
N ALA A 84 -3.00 6.11 8.25
CA ALA A 84 -3.66 5.24 7.30
C ALA A 84 -2.88 5.18 5.98
N LEU A 85 -2.85 4.01 5.35
CA LEU A 85 -2.37 3.81 3.99
C LEU A 85 -3.54 4.00 3.02
N LEU A 86 -3.38 4.88 2.04
CA LEU A 86 -4.36 5.14 0.99
C LEU A 86 -4.02 4.27 -0.23
N ASP A 87 -4.67 3.12 -0.32
CA ASP A 87 -4.39 2.12 -1.35
C ASP A 87 -5.58 1.92 -2.30
N CYS A 88 -5.49 2.50 -3.50
CA CYS A 88 -6.49 2.32 -4.56
C CYS A 88 -6.42 0.94 -5.23
N GLY A 89 -5.38 0.15 -4.98
CA GLY A 89 -5.24 -1.22 -5.48
C GLY A 89 -5.93 -2.28 -4.61
N SER A 90 -6.39 -1.89 -3.41
CA SER A 90 -7.07 -2.78 -2.48
C SER A 90 -8.58 -2.81 -2.72
N GLN A 91 -9.17 -4.01 -2.72
CA GLN A 91 -10.62 -4.22 -2.82
C GLN A 91 -11.36 -4.08 -1.48
N SER A 92 -10.62 -4.04 -0.37
CA SER A 92 -11.16 -3.95 0.98
C SER A 92 -10.24 -3.12 1.85
N SER A 93 -10.82 -2.47 2.87
CA SER A 93 -10.06 -1.73 3.87
C SER A 93 -9.79 -2.62 5.08
N PHE A 94 -8.61 -2.46 5.69
CA PHE A 94 -8.19 -3.26 6.84
C PHE A 94 -7.68 -2.36 7.96
N ILE A 95 -7.92 -2.78 9.20
CA ILE A 95 -7.30 -2.20 10.39
C ILE A 95 -6.47 -3.26 11.11
N SER A 96 -5.46 -2.84 11.86
CA SER A 96 -4.71 -3.77 12.69
C SER A 96 -5.55 -4.23 13.88
N LYS A 97 -5.32 -5.47 14.34
CA LYS A 97 -5.96 -5.99 15.56
C LYS A 97 -5.66 -5.10 16.77
N THR A 98 -4.43 -4.60 16.87
CA THR A 98 -4.04 -3.66 17.93
C THR A 98 -4.90 -2.38 17.92
N LEU A 99 -5.26 -1.84 16.75
CA LEU A 99 -6.13 -0.67 16.67
C LEU A 99 -7.56 -1.01 17.09
N LYS A 100 -8.09 -2.16 16.65
CA LYS A 100 -9.39 -2.68 17.09
C LYS A 100 -9.48 -2.77 18.61
N ASP A 101 -8.49 -3.42 19.22
CA ASP A 101 -8.43 -3.64 20.66
C ASP A 101 -8.29 -2.31 21.43
N LYS A 102 -7.43 -1.40 20.92
CA LYS A 102 -7.21 -0.08 21.54
C LYS A 102 -8.47 0.80 21.53
N LEU A 103 -9.31 0.69 20.50
CA LEU A 103 -10.58 1.40 20.38
C LEU A 103 -11.76 0.64 20.99
N ALA A 104 -11.53 -0.57 21.54
CA ALA A 104 -12.55 -1.48 22.02
C ALA A 104 -13.71 -1.67 21.00
N LEU A 105 -13.37 -1.80 19.71
CA LEU A 105 -14.36 -1.96 18.64
C LEU A 105 -15.03 -3.32 18.75
N LYS A 106 -16.37 -3.32 18.75
CA LYS A 106 -17.14 -4.54 18.56
C LYS A 106 -16.93 -5.04 17.12
N SER A 107 -16.69 -6.34 17.00
CA SER A 107 -16.63 -7.01 15.71
C SER A 107 -17.83 -7.92 15.50
N ASN A 108 -18.20 -8.09 14.23
CA ASN A 108 -19.13 -9.11 13.79
C ASN A 108 -18.34 -10.19 13.05
N PRO A 109 -18.60 -11.48 13.31
CA PRO A 109 -18.02 -12.54 12.51
C PRO A 109 -18.51 -12.42 11.06
N ILE A 110 -17.62 -12.70 10.11
CA ILE A 110 -17.94 -12.74 8.69
C ILE A 110 -17.52 -14.09 8.10
N ASP A 111 -18.08 -14.42 6.94
CA ASP A 111 -17.53 -15.49 6.12
C ASP A 111 -16.06 -15.20 5.82
N THR A 112 -15.25 -16.26 5.87
CA THR A 112 -13.79 -16.12 5.78
C THR A 112 -13.40 -15.45 4.46
N LEU A 113 -12.92 -14.21 4.55
CA LEU A 113 -12.41 -13.45 3.42
C LEU A 113 -10.95 -13.84 3.19
N LYS A 114 -10.70 -14.46 2.03
CA LYS A 114 -9.36 -14.85 1.60
C LYS A 114 -8.64 -13.64 1.01
N VAL A 115 -7.63 -13.13 1.72
CA VAL A 115 -6.83 -12.00 1.24
C VAL A 115 -5.62 -12.53 0.47
N ILE A 116 -5.53 -12.16 -0.81
CA ILE A 116 -4.45 -12.55 -1.71
C ILE A 116 -3.60 -11.32 -1.98
N GLY A 117 -2.35 -11.35 -1.52
CA GLY A 117 -1.39 -10.28 -1.76
C GLY A 117 -0.56 -10.50 -3.02
N ILE A 118 0.44 -9.64 -3.19
CA ILE A 118 1.40 -9.69 -4.30
C ILE A 118 2.05 -11.08 -4.39
N GLY A 119 2.17 -11.56 -5.63
CA GLY A 119 2.71 -12.88 -5.92
C GLY A 119 1.72 -14.02 -5.74
N ASN A 120 0.42 -13.77 -5.57
CA ASN A 120 -0.60 -14.80 -5.29
C ASN A 120 -0.41 -15.50 -3.94
N ASN A 121 0.19 -14.78 -2.97
CA ASN A 121 0.33 -15.26 -1.61
C ASN A 121 -0.96 -15.02 -0.84
N CYS A 122 -1.65 -16.10 -0.50
CA CYS A 122 -2.77 -16.07 0.43
C CYS A 122 -2.25 -16.22 1.86
N SER A 123 -1.83 -15.11 2.47
CA SER A 123 -1.26 -15.13 3.82
C SER A 123 -2.27 -14.84 4.93
N ILE A 124 -3.39 -14.17 4.62
CA ILE A 124 -4.31 -13.66 5.64
C ILE A 124 -5.74 -14.09 5.34
N LYS A 125 -6.41 -14.58 6.38
CA LYS A 125 -7.85 -14.83 6.42
C LYS A 125 -8.48 -13.81 7.35
N ALA A 126 -9.26 -12.87 6.81
CA ALA A 126 -10.07 -11.99 7.63
C ALA A 126 -11.37 -12.73 7.97
N VAL A 127 -11.71 -12.78 9.26
CA VAL A 127 -12.87 -13.53 9.79
C VAL A 127 -13.82 -12.64 10.59
N GLU A 128 -13.48 -11.36 10.73
CA GLU A 128 -14.26 -10.38 11.46
C GLU A 128 -14.33 -9.06 10.69
N SER A 129 -15.46 -8.36 10.79
CA SER A 129 -15.64 -6.97 10.37
C SER A 129 -15.94 -6.10 11.58
N CYS A 130 -15.68 -4.79 11.47
CA CYS A 130 -16.01 -3.81 12.50
C CYS A 130 -16.29 -2.46 11.86
N ASN A 131 -17.02 -1.60 12.58
CA ASN A 131 -17.52 -0.32 12.05
C ASN A 131 -16.88 0.87 12.77
N PRO A 132 -15.62 1.23 12.46
CA PRO A 132 -15.00 2.43 12.97
C PRO A 132 -15.53 3.68 12.25
N GLN A 133 -15.42 4.84 12.89
CA GLN A 133 -15.65 6.14 12.25
C GLN A 133 -14.32 6.87 12.04
N ILE A 134 -14.07 7.33 10.82
CA ILE A 134 -12.93 8.16 10.46
C ILE A 134 -13.33 9.63 10.52
N ASN A 135 -12.50 10.45 11.15
CA ASN A 135 -12.63 11.89 11.19
C ASN A 135 -11.41 12.55 10.54
N SER A 136 -11.65 13.60 9.77
CA SER A 136 -10.62 14.48 9.25
C SER A 136 -9.96 15.26 10.41
N LEU A 137 -8.65 15.49 10.30
CA LEU A 137 -7.93 16.35 11.24
C LEU A 137 -8.03 17.83 10.87
N ASN A 138 -8.38 18.14 9.63
CA ASN A 138 -8.31 19.49 9.05
C ASN A 138 -9.68 20.06 8.70
N SER A 139 -10.75 19.28 8.86
CA SER A 139 -12.11 19.70 8.55
C SER A 139 -13.13 18.99 9.44
N GLN A 140 -14.39 19.42 9.39
CA GLN A 140 -15.49 18.75 10.11
C GLN A 140 -15.96 17.45 9.44
N PHE A 141 -15.24 16.96 8.43
CA PHE A 141 -15.60 15.74 7.72
C PHE A 141 -15.46 14.52 8.62
N LYS A 142 -16.50 13.68 8.63
CA LYS A 142 -16.56 12.39 9.33
C LYS A 142 -17.31 11.36 8.49
N ILE A 143 -16.86 10.12 8.53
CA ILE A 143 -17.50 9.01 7.82
C ILE A 143 -17.41 7.71 8.63
N ALA A 144 -18.51 6.97 8.70
CA ALA A 144 -18.54 5.63 9.26
C ALA A 144 -18.12 4.63 8.17
N LEU A 145 -17.19 3.73 8.48
CA LEU A 145 -16.83 2.62 7.62
C LEU A 145 -17.69 1.40 7.96
N SER A 146 -18.08 0.65 6.92
CA SER A 146 -18.90 -0.57 6.99
C SER A 146 -18.23 -1.72 6.26
#